data_AF-A0A3D4FUQ9-F1
#
_entry.id   AF-A0A3D4FUQ9-F1
#
_cell.length_a   1.000
_cell.length_b   1.000
_cell.length_c   1.000
_cell.angle_alpha   90.00
_cell.angle_beta   90.00
_cell.angle_gamma   90.00
#
_symmetry.space_group_name_H-M   'P 1'
#
loop_
_entity.id
_entity.type
_entity.pdbx_description
1 polymer ?
#
loop_
_entity_poly.entity_id
_entity_poly.type
_entity_poly.pdbx_seq_one_letter_code
_entity_poly.pdbx_strand_id
1 'polypeptide(L)' 'MFKLIPTVRGGAVNSTLTYASYATVDAARDATKALIHENARVLRVMIVDAANGSKFVEWIERS' A
#
# COMPACT_ATOMS: atom_id res chain seq x y z
N MET A 1 3.99 -11.05 -6.68
CA MET A 1 4.23 -9.60 -6.92
C MET A 1 3.22 -8.84 -6.11
N PHE A 2 3.66 -7.85 -5.33
CA PHE A 2 2.83 -7.21 -4.30
C PHE A 2 2.30 -5.86 -4.76
N LYS A 3 1.09 -5.51 -4.32
CA LYS A 3 0.45 -4.21 -4.60
C LYS A 3 -0.05 -3.58 -3.31
N LEU A 4 -0.11 -2.25 -3.32
CA LEU A 4 -0.60 -1.43 -2.21
C LEU A 4 -2.02 -0.97 -2.49
N ILE A 5 -2.93 -1.21 -1.54
CA ILE A 5 -4.31 -0.73 -1.60
C ILE A 5 -4.54 0.18 -0.39
N PRO A 6 -4.36 1.51 -0.55
CA PRO A 6 -4.54 2.45 0.54
C PRO A 6 -6.02 2.70 0.84
N THR A 7 -6.35 2.79 2.12
CA THR A 7 -7.59 3.38 2.61
C THR A 7 -7.32 4.82 3.01
N VAL A 8 -8.08 5.77 2.47
CA VAL A 8 -7.87 7.20 2.73
C VAL A 8 -9.09 7.87 3.36
N ARG A 9 -8.86 8.96 4.10
CA ARG A 9 -9.92 9.83 4.63
C ARG A 9 -10.53 10.64 3.47
N GLY A 10 -11.54 10.05 2.85
CA GLY A 10 -12.28 10.60 1.70
C GLY A 10 -11.49 10.60 0.40
N GLY A 11 -12.17 10.46 -0.74
CA GLY A 11 -11.57 10.54 -2.08
C GLY A 11 -10.55 9.42 -2.37
N ALA A 12 -9.54 9.76 -3.18
CA ALA A 12 -8.45 8.88 -3.57
C ALA A 12 -7.08 9.55 -3.32
N VAL A 13 -6.01 8.76 -3.34
CA VAL A 13 -4.63 9.27 -3.35
C VAL A 13 -4.06 9.10 -4.76
N ASN A 14 -3.46 10.16 -5.30
CA ASN A 14 -2.77 10.10 -6.58
C ASN A 14 -1.26 9.98 -6.32
N SER A 15 -0.80 8.78 -5.97
CA SER A 15 0.61 8.49 -5.69
C SER A 15 1.11 7.41 -6.64
N THR A 16 2.32 7.59 -7.18
CA THR A 16 2.96 6.55 -8.02
C THR A 16 3.17 5.24 -7.26
N LEU A 17 3.31 5.31 -5.93
CA LEU A 17 3.50 4.15 -5.05
C LEU A 17 2.30 3.17 -5.07
N THR A 18 1.09 3.66 -5.36
CA THR A 18 -0.13 2.83 -5.42
C THR A 18 -0.31 2.17 -6.79
N TYR A 19 0.33 2.70 -7.83
CA TYR A 19 0.35 2.10 -9.17
C TYR A 19 1.53 1.15 -9.35
N ALA A 20 2.59 1.31 -8.56
CA ALA A 20 3.74 0.44 -8.55
C ALA A 20 3.38 -0.99 -8.13
N SER A 21 4.19 -1.93 -8.58
CA SER A 21 4.10 -3.32 -8.17
C SER A 21 5.48 -3.78 -7.69
N TYR A 22 5.51 -4.46 -6.55
CA TYR A 22 6.73 -4.74 -5.80
C TYR A 22 7.11 -6.22 -5.90
N ALA A 23 8.40 -6.51 -6.03
CA ALA A 23 8.87 -7.89 -6.17
C ALA A 23 8.77 -8.68 -4.85
N THR A 24 8.99 -8.00 -3.71
CA THR A 24 9.01 -8.60 -2.37
C THR A 24 8.03 -7.89 -1.42
N VAL A 25 7.62 -8.58 -0.35
CA VAL A 25 6.77 -7.99 0.69
C VAL A 25 7.51 -6.84 1.39
N ASP A 26 8.81 -7.00 1.65
CA ASP A 26 9.58 -5.96 2.35
C ASP A 26 9.68 -4.66 1.56
N ALA A 27 9.85 -4.74 0.23
CA ALA A 27 9.80 -3.54 -0.62
C ALA A 27 8.42 -2.87 -0.57
N ALA A 28 7.33 -3.65 -0.51
CA ALA A 28 5.97 -3.12 -0.35
C ALA A 28 5.75 -2.49 1.03
N ARG A 29 6.35 -3.04 2.10
CA ARG A 29 6.30 -2.47 3.46
C ARG A 29 6.98 -1.11 3.51
N ASP A 30 8.18 -0.99 2.95
CA ASP A 30 8.91 0.27 2.96
C ASP A 30 8.21 1.34 2.12
N ALA A 31 7.67 0.97 0.96
CA ALA A 31 6.83 1.86 0.16
C ALA A 31 5.53 2.24 0.88
N THR A 32 4.96 1.36 1.69
CA THR A 32 3.80 1.68 2.53
C THR A 32 4.13 2.74 3.57
N LYS A 33 5.28 2.64 4.25
CA LYS A 33 5.73 3.67 5.19
C LYS A 33 5.90 5.02 4.51
N ALA A 34 6.52 5.04 3.32
CA ALA A 34 6.66 6.26 2.52
C ALA A 34 5.30 6.83 2.11
N LEU A 35 4.38 5.99 1.60
CA LEU A 35 3.03 6.40 1.19
C LEU A 35 2.25 7.02 2.36
N ILE A 36 2.30 6.41 3.54
CA ILE A 36 1.67 6.94 4.76
C ILE A 36 2.34 8.25 5.17
N HIS A 37 3.67 8.37 5.11
CA HIS A 37 4.36 9.60 5.49
C HIS A 37 4.05 10.77 4.55
N GLU A 38 4.07 10.53 3.24
CA GLU A 38 3.84 11.55 2.21
C GLU A 38 2.38 11.99 2.11
N ASN A 39 1.43 11.13 2.48
CA ASN A 39 0.01 11.40 2.27
C ASN A 39 -0.75 11.39 3.59
N ALA A 40 -0.92 12.58 4.19
CA ALA A 40 -1.66 12.84 5.44
C ALA A 40 -3.09 12.25 5.49
N ARG A 41 -3.66 11.82 4.37
CA ARG A 41 -5.00 11.24 4.29
C ARG A 41 -5.03 9.70 4.34
N VAL A 42 -3.91 9.03 4.15
CA VAL A 42 -3.82 7.55 4.20
C VAL A 42 -3.94 7.07 5.64
N LEU A 43 -4.96 6.28 5.93
CA LEU A 43 -5.24 5.76 7.28
C LEU A 43 -4.58 4.40 7.50
N ARG A 44 -4.62 3.56 6.47
CA ARG A 44 -4.02 2.23 6.46
C ARG A 44 -3.79 1.78 5.03
N VAL A 45 -2.90 0.83 4.82
CA VAL A 45 -2.59 0.25 3.52
C VAL A 45 -2.63 -1.26 3.62
N MET A 46 -3.39 -1.88 2.71
CA MET A 46 -3.40 -3.32 2.55
C MET A 46 -2.34 -3.71 1.53
N ILE A 47 -1.52 -4.70 1.88
CA ILE A 47 -0.61 -5.35 0.94
C ILE A 47 -1.28 -6.62 0.44
N VAL A 48 -1.32 -6.80 -0.89
CA VAL A 48 -1.84 -8.01 -1.54
C VAL A 48 -0.79 -8.62 -2.46
N ASP A 49 -0.75 -9.95 -2.55
CA ASP A 49 -0.02 -10.66 -3.59
C ASP A 49 -0.88 -10.76 -4.85
N ALA A 50 -0.67 -9.80 -5.76
CA ALA A 50 -1.40 -9.72 -7.02
C ALA A 50 -1.10 -10.90 -7.96
N ALA A 51 0.05 -11.57 -7.81
CA ALA A 51 0.37 -12.73 -8.63
C ALA A 51 -0.44 -13.97 -8.24
N ASN A 52 -0.92 -14.02 -6.99
CA ASN A 52 -1.68 -15.14 -6.45
C ASN A 52 -3.14 -14.76 -6.19
N GLY A 53 -3.80 -14.23 -7.23
CA GLY A 53 -5.22 -13.87 -7.16
C GLY A 53 -5.54 -12.68 -6.24
N SER A 54 -4.58 -11.76 -6.04
CA SER A 54 -4.71 -10.64 -5.08
C SER A 54 -4.95 -11.11 -3.64
N LYS A 55 -4.28 -12.20 -3.24
CA LYS A 55 -4.35 -12.73 -1.89
C LYS A 55 -3.88 -11.70 -0.88
N PHE A 56 -4.66 -11.51 0.18
CA PHE A 56 -4.29 -10.66 1.31
C PHE A 56 -2.97 -11.13 1.95
N VAL A 57 -2.08 -10.17 2.23
CA VAL A 57 -0.82 -10.41 2.95
C VAL A 57 -0.90 -9.84 4.35
N GLU A 58 -1.04 -8.51 4.47
CA GLU A 58 -1.11 -7.82 5.75
C GLU A 58 -1.72 -6.42 5.64
N TRP A 59 -2.03 -5.83 6.80
CA TRP A 59 -2.39 -4.42 6.95
C TRP A 59 -1.29 -3.67 7.68
N ILE A 60 -1.03 -2.44 7.23
CA ILE A 60 -0.18 -1.49 7.95
C ILE A 60 -1.01 -0.23 8.20
N GLU A 61 -1.13 0.15 9.47
CA GLU A 61 -1.89 1.31 9.90
C GLU A 61 -0.96 2.50 10.16
N ARG A 62 -1.49 3.71 10.01
CA ARG A 62 -0.79 4.90 10.47
C ARG A 62 -0.78 4.93 12.01
N SER A 63 0.42 4.97 12.59
CA SER A 63 0.67 5.28 14.00
C SER A 63 0.47 6.76 14.31
#